data_AF-A0AAN6VA09-F1
#
_entry.id   AF-A0AAN6VA09-F1
#
_cell.length_a   1.000
_cell.length_b   1.000
_cell.length_c   1.000
_cell.angle_alpha   90.00
_cell.angle_beta   90.00
_cell.angle_gamma   90.00
#
_symmetry.space_group_name_H-M   'P 1'
#
loop_
_entity.id
_entity.type
_entity.pdbx_description
1 polymer ?
#
loop_
_entity_poly.entity_id
_entity_poly.type
_entity_poly.pdbx_seq_one_letter_code
_entity_poly.pdbx_strand_id
1 'polypeptide(L)'
;MPRNGPRKAGKPRTQIDYSALEIEEDQYQTAPECKQAIVLSDWVRKWTLAKYILLGILGIGLLAAAFFLAVALALIIRAVTTDNTGFDSSHPDFALYKNTRFKACSSSTGSPDTTLLTEPECAIIRANLTASSGSDFGYLDRDLISSLPASSSSSSSNTNTTKHTWCALATCLSTFTVLPSTPLPAATILPHLLCWWTVMATSAGALWSASRILLSAFQTTPGSNSSKPCRGRRDMSILDWLFLAYDLLGPILLWWVSFGLFASSPAQSATVAITAWVAAWKLGAVMRYHPYSCLLGQLGEGAKKWVPRGFQGMALLQWAGGVYVMVVYLGEFGGKGDGLRGYECVSEEVGKVLGQGQANPVGECSAEELCGREGFFRNREYRAAEMFTADGRFALIAYFWIWTLMAVLPFVFLLIGWLGNKLVGDSAEKVKEDARYLWKVFNPGPSFYLAFASFISIFFSVSYAIHAVQTWNDASGYREGVVIFHEGCQALHVQLSPWRDFLDLSDYARAYRIVKMIFVA
;
A
#
# COMPACT_ATOMS: atom_id res chain seq x y z
N MET A 1 -69.57 20.01 -45.03
CA MET A 1 -68.45 20.76 -44.44
C MET A 1 -68.91 21.43 -43.16
N PRO A 2 -68.50 20.95 -41.97
CA PRO A 2 -68.56 21.73 -40.74
C PRO A 2 -67.15 22.19 -40.33
N ARG A 3 -67.04 23.48 -39.96
CA ARG A 3 -65.83 24.13 -39.46
C ARG A 3 -65.46 23.60 -38.07
N ASN A 4 -64.34 22.89 -37.97
CA ASN A 4 -63.68 22.61 -36.69
C ASN A 4 -62.84 23.82 -36.28
N GLY A 5 -63.28 24.50 -35.21
CA GLY A 5 -62.48 25.49 -34.48
C GLY A 5 -61.49 24.83 -33.51
N PRO A 6 -60.41 25.52 -33.11
CA PRO A 6 -59.24 24.90 -32.49
C PRO A 6 -59.51 24.49 -31.02
N ARG A 7 -59.14 23.24 -30.69
CA ARG A 7 -58.98 22.77 -29.31
C ARG A 7 -57.88 23.60 -28.64
N LYS A 8 -58.26 24.45 -27.68
CA LYS A 8 -57.31 25.02 -26.71
C LYS A 8 -56.72 23.87 -25.91
N ALA A 9 -55.42 23.64 -26.05
CA ALA A 9 -54.65 22.78 -25.18
C ALA A 9 -54.76 23.33 -23.74
N GLY A 10 -55.53 22.65 -22.90
CA GLY A 10 -55.49 22.88 -21.46
C GLY A 10 -54.07 22.62 -20.98
N LYS A 11 -53.49 23.58 -20.25
CA LYS A 11 -52.25 23.35 -19.50
C LYS A 11 -52.44 22.07 -18.68
N PRO A 12 -51.47 21.13 -18.66
CA PRO A 12 -51.52 20.04 -17.72
C PRO A 12 -51.54 20.67 -16.31
N ARG A 13 -52.69 20.61 -15.64
CA ARG A 13 -52.72 20.74 -14.19
C ARG A 13 -51.95 19.52 -13.70
N THR A 14 -50.69 19.72 -13.35
CA THR A 14 -50.01 18.85 -12.39
C THR A 14 -50.81 18.95 -11.11
N GLN A 15 -51.86 18.13 -11.02
CA GLN A 15 -52.54 17.88 -9.77
C GLN A 15 -51.51 17.15 -8.95
N ILE A 16 -50.78 17.92 -8.13
CA ILE A 16 -49.86 17.39 -7.15
C ILE A 16 -50.73 16.46 -6.30
N ASP A 17 -50.43 15.17 -6.37
CA ASP A 17 -51.16 14.18 -5.60
C ASP A 17 -50.74 14.37 -4.14
N TYR A 18 -51.51 15.19 -3.43
CA TYR A 18 -51.28 15.47 -2.02
C TYR A 18 -51.38 14.20 -1.18
N SER A 19 -52.12 13.17 -1.64
CA SER A 19 -52.17 11.89 -0.93
C SER A 19 -50.86 11.11 -1.04
N ALA A 20 -50.15 11.21 -2.17
CA ALA A 20 -48.80 10.64 -2.31
C ALA A 20 -47.77 11.40 -1.45
N LEU A 21 -47.93 12.72 -1.29
CA LEU A 21 -47.12 13.53 -0.38
C LEU A 21 -47.42 13.27 1.09
N GLU A 22 -48.69 13.08 1.46
CA GLU A 22 -49.13 12.73 2.81
C GLU A 22 -48.64 11.32 3.19
N ILE A 23 -48.63 10.36 2.25
CA ILE A 23 -48.03 9.03 2.47
C ILE A 23 -46.50 9.13 2.63
N GLU A 24 -45.82 10.01 1.87
CA GLU A 24 -44.38 10.29 2.05
C GLU A 24 -44.13 11.01 3.40
N GLU A 25 -45.05 11.85 3.86
CA GLU A 25 -44.99 12.61 5.12
C GLU A 25 -45.28 11.73 6.36
N ASP A 26 -46.24 10.80 6.28
CA ASP A 26 -46.54 9.82 7.33
C ASP A 26 -45.43 8.76 7.47
N GLN A 27 -44.79 8.36 6.36
CA GLN A 27 -43.54 7.57 6.41
C GLN A 27 -42.38 8.36 7.05
N TYR A 28 -42.39 9.68 6.93
CA TYR A 28 -41.40 10.56 7.56
C TYR A 28 -41.61 10.73 9.07
N GLN A 29 -42.86 10.71 9.55
CA GLN A 29 -43.17 10.83 10.98
C GLN A 29 -42.89 9.56 11.77
N THR A 30 -42.89 8.39 11.12
CA THR A 30 -42.49 7.10 11.72
C THR A 30 -41.00 6.78 11.52
N ALA A 31 -40.22 7.71 10.95
CA ALA A 31 -38.82 7.48 10.63
C ALA A 31 -37.98 7.21 11.90
N PRO A 32 -37.16 6.16 11.91
CA PRO A 32 -36.35 5.80 13.07
C PRO A 32 -35.38 6.93 13.43
N GLU A 33 -35.23 7.22 14.72
CA GLU A 33 -34.35 8.27 15.21
C GLU A 33 -32.90 8.08 14.73
N CYS A 34 -32.32 9.15 14.19
CA CYS A 34 -30.95 9.19 13.69
C CYS A 34 -29.94 9.05 14.85
N LYS A 35 -29.32 7.87 14.99
CA LYS A 35 -28.27 7.63 16.00
C LYS A 35 -26.99 8.42 15.68
N GLN A 36 -26.61 9.32 16.58
CA GLN A 36 -25.40 10.14 16.47
C GLN A 36 -24.18 9.45 17.07
N ALA A 37 -23.00 9.72 16.51
CA ALA A 37 -21.76 9.10 16.92
C ALA A 37 -21.13 9.74 18.16
N ILE A 38 -21.26 11.06 18.32
CA ILE A 38 -20.62 11.81 19.41
C ILE A 38 -21.62 12.80 19.99
N VAL A 39 -21.65 12.88 21.31
CA VAL A 39 -22.32 13.94 22.05
C VAL A 39 -21.24 14.81 22.67
N LEU A 40 -20.97 15.97 22.05
CA LEU A 40 -20.01 16.93 22.58
C LEU A 40 -20.56 17.57 23.85
N SER A 41 -19.70 17.75 24.86
CA SER A 41 -20.05 18.51 26.06
C SER A 41 -20.41 19.95 25.70
N ASP A 42 -21.26 20.58 26.50
CA ASP A 42 -21.70 21.96 26.23
C ASP A 42 -20.53 22.95 26.21
N TRP A 43 -19.49 22.68 26.99
CA TRP A 43 -18.25 23.45 26.99
C TRP A 43 -17.52 23.35 25.65
N VAL A 44 -17.25 22.14 25.14
CA VAL A 44 -16.58 21.95 23.84
C VAL A 44 -17.42 22.49 22.69
N ARG A 45 -18.75 22.38 22.76
CA ARG A 45 -19.66 22.87 21.71
C ARG A 45 -19.69 24.40 21.64
N LYS A 46 -19.66 25.08 22.79
CA LYS A 46 -19.61 26.55 22.88
C LYS A 46 -18.25 27.12 22.50
N TRP A 47 -17.19 26.31 22.52
CA TRP A 47 -15.87 26.68 22.02
C TRP A 47 -15.85 26.71 20.48
N THR A 48 -16.43 27.77 19.92
CA THR A 48 -16.45 28.03 18.47
C THR A 48 -15.05 28.00 17.85
N LEU A 49 -14.04 28.50 18.57
CA LEU A 49 -12.64 28.41 18.13
C LEU A 49 -12.16 26.96 18.00
N ALA A 50 -12.44 26.10 18.98
CA ALA A 50 -12.05 24.68 18.93
C ALA A 50 -12.72 23.94 17.78
N LYS A 51 -13.99 24.27 17.46
CA LYS A 51 -14.67 23.74 16.28
C LYS A 51 -13.89 24.02 15.00
N TYR A 52 -13.50 25.28 14.77
CA TYR A 52 -12.77 25.66 13.57
C TYR A 52 -11.35 25.09 13.54
N ILE A 53 -10.67 24.99 14.70
CA ILE A 53 -9.36 24.36 14.80
C ILE A 53 -9.43 22.87 14.44
N LEU A 54 -10.35 22.11 15.04
CA LEU A 54 -10.46 20.67 14.79
C LEU A 54 -10.88 20.36 13.35
N LEU A 55 -11.85 21.09 12.81
CA LEU A 55 -12.24 20.97 11.40
C LEU A 55 -11.11 21.40 10.47
N GLY A 56 -10.36 22.44 10.83
CA GLY A 56 -9.19 22.91 10.09
C GLY A 56 -8.08 21.85 10.04
N ILE A 57 -7.76 21.23 11.17
CA ILE A 57 -6.77 20.14 11.26
C ILE A 57 -7.18 18.96 10.37
N LEU A 58 -8.43 18.50 10.47
CA LEU A 58 -8.95 17.43 9.61
C LEU A 58 -8.94 17.82 8.13
N GLY A 59 -9.27 19.07 7.82
CA GLY A 59 -9.22 19.62 6.46
C GLY A 59 -7.80 19.65 5.89
N ILE A 60 -6.81 20.08 6.67
CA ILE A 60 -5.38 20.05 6.29
C ILE A 60 -4.94 18.60 6.03
N GLY A 61 -5.32 17.66 6.90
CA GLY A 61 -5.04 16.24 6.69
C GLY A 61 -5.64 15.70 5.38
N LEU A 62 -6.89 16.05 5.08
CA LEU A 62 -7.55 15.67 3.83
C LEU A 62 -6.86 16.26 2.60
N LEU A 63 -6.46 17.52 2.65
CA LEU A 63 -5.73 18.17 1.56
C LEU A 63 -4.36 17.52 1.33
N ALA A 64 -3.65 17.20 2.41
CA ALA A 64 -2.36 16.50 2.36
C ALA A 64 -2.49 15.08 1.79
N ALA A 65 -3.52 14.32 2.20
CA ALA A 65 -3.81 13.00 1.64
C ALA A 65 -4.20 13.08 0.15
N ALA A 66 -5.02 14.06 -0.23
CA ALA A 66 -5.41 14.30 -1.61
C ALA A 66 -4.20 14.70 -2.48
N PHE A 67 -3.28 15.52 -1.95
CA PHE A 67 -2.02 15.85 -2.62
C PHE A 67 -1.20 14.59 -2.90
N PHE A 68 -1.02 13.71 -1.90
CA PHE A 68 -0.33 12.44 -2.09
C PHE A 68 -0.97 11.60 -3.19
N LEU A 69 -2.29 11.38 -3.12
CA LEU A 69 -3.01 10.57 -4.10
C LEU A 69 -2.91 11.16 -5.51
N ALA A 70 -2.94 12.49 -5.64
CA ALA A 70 -2.76 13.16 -6.93
C ALA A 70 -1.35 12.96 -7.50
N VAL A 71 -0.31 13.12 -6.66
CA VAL A 71 1.08 12.86 -7.07
C VAL A 71 1.25 11.41 -7.46
N ALA A 72 0.78 10.48 -6.64
CA ALA A 72 0.86 9.05 -6.91
C ALA A 72 0.19 8.68 -8.23
N LEU A 73 -1.02 9.21 -8.48
CA LEU A 73 -1.74 9.01 -9.73
C LEU A 73 -0.98 9.59 -10.93
N ALA A 74 -0.41 10.80 -10.79
CA ALA A 74 0.38 11.42 -11.85
C ALA A 74 1.63 10.60 -12.20
N LEU A 75 2.33 10.05 -11.19
CA LEU A 75 3.47 9.17 -11.39
C LEU A 75 3.06 7.85 -12.06
N ILE A 76 1.94 7.24 -11.65
CA ILE A 76 1.39 6.04 -12.30
C ILE A 76 1.05 6.32 -13.77
N ILE A 77 0.32 7.39 -14.06
CA ILE A 77 -0.04 7.78 -15.42
C ILE A 77 1.24 7.95 -16.24
N ARG A 78 2.21 8.69 -15.71
CA ARG A 78 3.49 8.92 -16.39
C ARG A 78 4.26 7.62 -16.61
N ALA A 79 4.32 6.72 -15.64
CA ALA A 79 4.97 5.41 -15.77
C ALA A 79 4.33 4.57 -16.89
N VAL A 80 3.01 4.63 -17.04
CA VAL A 80 2.26 3.90 -18.08
C VAL A 80 2.39 4.56 -19.46
N THR A 81 2.44 5.89 -19.54
CA THR A 81 2.44 6.63 -20.81
C THR A 81 3.83 6.92 -21.37
N THR A 82 4.88 6.82 -20.56
CA THR A 82 6.25 7.06 -21.04
C THR A 82 6.70 5.87 -21.89
N ASP A 83 7.29 6.17 -23.04
CA ASP A 83 7.55 5.24 -24.15
C ASP A 83 8.19 3.90 -23.73
N ASN A 84 7.53 2.77 -24.05
CA ASN A 84 7.97 1.40 -23.77
C ASN A 84 8.77 0.77 -24.93
N THR A 85 9.06 1.53 -25.99
CA THR A 85 9.70 1.05 -27.23
C THR A 85 11.09 0.42 -27.06
N GLY A 86 11.69 0.49 -25.87
CA GLY A 86 13.03 -0.06 -25.60
C GLY A 86 13.08 -1.50 -25.09
N PHE A 87 11.95 -2.13 -24.73
CA PHE A 87 11.95 -3.47 -24.12
C PHE A 87 10.85 -4.37 -24.68
N ASP A 88 11.28 -5.45 -25.33
CA ASP A 88 10.41 -6.51 -25.82
C ASP A 88 10.58 -7.75 -24.93
N SER A 89 9.54 -8.07 -24.14
CA SER A 89 9.52 -9.26 -23.28
C SER A 89 9.55 -10.57 -24.06
N SER A 90 9.31 -10.54 -25.37
CA SER A 90 9.41 -11.70 -26.26
C SER A 90 10.81 -11.90 -26.85
N HIS A 91 11.73 -10.93 -26.68
CA HIS A 91 13.10 -11.05 -27.14
C HIS A 91 13.90 -12.03 -26.26
N PRO A 92 14.75 -12.92 -26.83
CA PRO A 92 15.49 -13.92 -26.06
C PRO A 92 16.45 -13.32 -25.00
N ASP A 93 17.00 -12.11 -25.25
CA ASP A 93 17.80 -11.40 -24.26
C ASP A 93 17.02 -11.06 -22.97
N PHE A 94 15.68 -11.03 -23.00
CA PHE A 94 14.88 -10.71 -21.84
C PHE A 94 15.04 -11.75 -20.73
N ALA A 95 15.14 -13.04 -21.07
CA ALA A 95 15.36 -14.11 -20.08
C ALA A 95 16.70 -13.94 -19.33
N LEU A 96 17.70 -13.36 -20.00
CA LEU A 96 19.05 -13.16 -19.47
C LEU A 96 19.16 -11.85 -18.68
N TYR A 97 18.87 -10.73 -19.33
CA TYR A 97 19.18 -9.38 -18.83
C TYR A 97 17.97 -8.57 -18.40
N LYS A 98 16.76 -9.05 -18.74
CA LYS A 98 15.48 -8.45 -18.39
C LYS A 98 15.43 -6.97 -18.81
N ASN A 99 14.90 -6.08 -17.97
CA ASN A 99 14.84 -4.64 -18.22
C ASN A 99 16.08 -3.86 -17.73
N THR A 100 17.23 -4.53 -17.55
CA THR A 100 18.44 -3.91 -16.97
C THR A 100 19.45 -3.47 -18.02
N ARG A 101 20.39 -2.60 -17.61
CA ARG A 101 21.59 -2.23 -18.40
C ARG A 101 22.78 -3.17 -18.25
N PHE A 102 22.65 -4.33 -17.59
CA PHE A 102 23.79 -5.20 -17.28
C PHE A 102 24.62 -5.55 -18.53
N LYS A 103 23.97 -5.99 -19.62
CA LYS A 103 24.63 -6.33 -20.90
C LYS A 103 25.49 -5.20 -21.44
N ALA A 104 24.99 -3.97 -21.40
CA ALA A 104 25.69 -2.79 -21.91
C ALA A 104 26.84 -2.34 -20.99
N CYS A 105 26.68 -2.47 -19.67
CA CYS A 105 27.71 -2.11 -18.70
C CYS A 105 28.83 -3.17 -18.60
N SER A 106 28.50 -4.45 -18.71
CA SER A 106 29.48 -5.54 -18.60
C SER A 106 30.32 -5.68 -19.89
N SER A 107 29.81 -5.21 -21.03
CA SER A 107 30.58 -5.12 -22.27
C SER A 107 31.50 -3.89 -22.26
N SER A 108 32.82 -4.10 -22.46
CA SER A 108 33.86 -3.05 -22.44
C SER A 108 33.69 -1.91 -23.46
N THR A 109 32.69 -1.97 -24.34
CA THR A 109 32.42 -1.02 -25.43
C THR A 109 31.09 -0.28 -25.30
N GLY A 110 30.25 -0.61 -24.31
CA GLY A 110 28.83 -0.26 -24.34
C GLY A 110 28.38 0.98 -23.56
N SER A 111 29.16 1.49 -22.60
CA SER A 111 28.71 2.61 -21.74
C SER A 111 29.79 3.68 -21.54
N PRO A 112 29.46 4.99 -21.72
CA PRO A 112 30.41 6.09 -21.58
C PRO A 112 30.94 6.28 -20.13
N ASP A 113 30.30 5.66 -19.14
CA ASP A 113 30.65 5.73 -17.71
C ASP A 113 31.46 4.51 -17.22
N THR A 114 32.06 3.74 -18.13
CA THR A 114 32.75 2.48 -17.80
C THR A 114 34.24 2.73 -17.60
N THR A 115 34.66 2.93 -16.34
CA THR A 115 36.06 2.72 -15.96
C THR A 115 36.31 1.22 -15.88
N LEU A 116 37.21 0.72 -16.74
CA LEU A 116 37.62 -0.68 -16.70
C LEU A 116 38.45 -0.92 -15.44
N LEU A 117 37.96 -1.81 -14.59
CA LEU A 117 38.68 -2.26 -13.41
C LEU A 117 39.63 -3.39 -13.79
N THR A 118 40.79 -3.44 -13.14
CA THR A 118 41.77 -4.50 -13.35
C THR A 118 41.34 -5.78 -12.63
N GLU A 119 41.78 -6.95 -13.10
CA GLU A 119 41.42 -8.24 -12.49
C GLU A 119 41.73 -8.33 -10.98
N PRO A 120 42.88 -7.82 -10.47
CA PRO A 120 43.14 -7.77 -9.03
C PRO A 120 42.11 -6.94 -8.25
N GLU A 121 41.65 -5.82 -8.81
CA GLU A 121 40.61 -4.99 -8.20
C GLU A 121 39.26 -5.71 -8.21
N CYS A 122 38.94 -6.38 -9.32
CA CYS A 122 37.73 -7.18 -9.47
C CYS A 122 37.67 -8.38 -8.52
N ALA A 123 38.81 -9.02 -8.21
CA ALA A 123 38.88 -10.09 -7.22
C ALA A 123 38.54 -9.58 -5.80
N ILE A 124 39.07 -8.41 -5.42
CA ILE A 124 38.78 -7.78 -4.11
C ILE A 124 37.31 -7.38 -4.02
N ILE A 125 36.77 -6.79 -5.10
CA ILE A 125 35.36 -6.42 -5.16
C ILE A 125 34.48 -7.65 -5.00
N ARG A 126 34.69 -8.72 -5.78
CA ARG A 126 33.90 -9.95 -5.68
C ARG A 126 33.96 -10.57 -4.28
N ALA A 127 35.14 -10.58 -3.66
CA ALA A 127 35.31 -11.05 -2.28
C ALA A 127 34.50 -10.21 -1.28
N ASN A 128 34.51 -8.88 -1.41
CA ASN A 128 33.73 -7.99 -0.56
C ASN A 128 32.21 -8.15 -0.77
N LEU A 129 31.76 -8.24 -2.03
CA LEU A 129 30.36 -8.48 -2.36
C LEU A 129 29.86 -9.82 -1.79
N THR A 130 30.72 -10.85 -1.78
CA THR A 130 30.41 -12.16 -1.18
C THR A 130 30.41 -12.09 0.34
N ALA A 131 31.44 -11.51 0.96
CA ALA A 131 31.55 -11.40 2.41
C ALA A 131 30.41 -10.58 3.03
N SER A 132 29.94 -9.54 2.33
CA SER A 132 28.83 -8.69 2.77
C SER A 132 27.49 -9.43 2.89
N SER A 133 27.35 -10.58 2.23
CA SER A 133 26.08 -11.30 2.14
C SER A 133 25.87 -12.33 3.25
N GLY A 134 26.94 -12.76 3.93
CA GLY A 134 26.91 -13.86 4.88
C GLY A 134 26.50 -15.21 4.27
N SER A 135 26.62 -15.37 2.94
CA SER A 135 26.24 -16.57 2.19
C SER A 135 27.27 -16.91 1.11
N ASP A 136 27.15 -18.09 0.49
CA ASP A 136 28.00 -18.52 -0.64
C ASP A 136 27.80 -17.68 -1.92
N PHE A 137 26.87 -16.72 -1.89
CA PHE A 137 26.55 -15.84 -3.01
C PHE A 137 27.12 -14.43 -2.79
N GLY A 138 27.59 -13.82 -3.87
CA GLY A 138 27.84 -12.39 -3.92
C GLY A 138 26.67 -11.63 -4.53
N TYR A 139 26.51 -10.37 -4.14
CA TYR A 139 25.41 -9.53 -4.57
C TYR A 139 25.94 -8.17 -5.01
N LEU A 140 25.57 -7.74 -6.21
CA LEU A 140 25.77 -6.38 -6.68
C LEU A 140 24.43 -5.66 -6.64
N ASP A 141 24.32 -4.73 -5.69
CA ASP A 141 23.18 -3.82 -5.54
C ASP A 141 23.70 -2.39 -5.35
N ARG A 142 22.90 -1.41 -5.78
CA ARG A 142 23.24 0.02 -5.75
C ARG A 142 23.62 0.51 -4.36
N ASP A 143 22.84 0.14 -3.33
CA ASP A 143 23.06 0.65 -1.97
C ASP A 143 24.42 0.19 -1.43
N LEU A 144 24.83 -1.02 -1.81
CA LEU A 144 26.12 -1.61 -1.43
C LEU A 144 27.32 -0.86 -2.06
N ILE A 145 27.14 -0.28 -3.26
CA ILE A 145 28.18 0.51 -3.96
C ILE A 145 28.67 1.67 -3.11
N SER A 146 27.75 2.32 -2.39
CA SER A 146 28.09 3.47 -1.55
C SER A 146 28.94 3.10 -0.32
N SER A 147 28.92 1.81 0.06
CA SER A 147 29.60 1.28 1.24
C SER A 147 30.92 0.56 0.93
N LEU A 148 31.20 0.28 -0.34
CA LEU A 148 32.44 -0.38 -0.75
C LEU A 148 33.62 0.60 -0.62
N PRO A 149 34.64 0.26 0.18
CA PRO A 149 35.85 1.09 0.24
C PRO A 149 36.55 1.02 -1.12
N ALA A 150 36.77 2.19 -1.73
CA ALA A 150 37.71 2.32 -2.84
C ALA A 150 39.10 1.92 -2.30
N SER A 151 39.58 0.76 -2.72
CA SER A 151 40.90 0.16 -2.48
C SER A 151 41.77 0.81 -1.39
N SER A 152 42.04 0.04 -0.34
CA SER A 152 43.06 0.27 0.68
C SER A 152 44.48 0.29 0.09
N SER A 153 44.88 1.41 -0.53
CA SER A 153 46.27 1.65 -0.90
C SER A 153 46.57 3.14 -1.01
N SER A 154 46.60 3.81 0.14
CA SER A 154 47.68 4.70 0.55
C SER A 154 47.17 5.61 1.68
N SER A 155 47.94 5.63 2.75
CA SER A 155 47.93 6.64 3.81
C SER A 155 48.26 8.03 3.23
N SER A 156 47.36 8.58 2.42
CA SER A 156 47.40 9.98 2.01
C SER A 156 46.01 10.57 2.20
N SER A 157 45.96 11.60 3.04
CA SER A 157 44.79 12.27 3.57
C SER A 157 44.10 13.18 2.53
N ASN A 158 43.77 12.65 1.35
CA ASN A 158 42.97 13.36 0.36
C ASN A 158 41.59 12.71 0.25
N THR A 159 40.61 13.39 0.84
CA THR A 159 39.22 12.98 1.09
C THR A 159 38.33 13.03 -0.14
N ASN A 160 38.76 12.44 -1.26
CA ASN A 160 37.88 12.15 -2.40
C ASN A 160 37.95 10.66 -2.69
N THR A 161 37.27 9.85 -1.87
CA THR A 161 37.04 8.43 -2.17
C THR A 161 36.36 8.33 -3.52
N THR A 162 37.07 7.75 -4.50
CA THR A 162 36.57 7.56 -5.85
C THR A 162 35.47 6.51 -5.78
N LYS A 163 34.20 6.94 -5.80
CA LYS A 163 33.06 6.01 -5.77
C LYS A 163 33.02 5.23 -7.09
N HIS A 164 33.06 3.90 -7.01
CA HIS A 164 32.83 3.07 -8.19
C HIS A 164 31.40 3.27 -8.71
N THR A 165 31.22 3.32 -10.03
CA THR A 165 29.88 3.32 -10.64
C THR A 165 29.36 1.88 -10.70
N TRP A 166 28.04 1.70 -10.79
CA TRP A 166 27.46 0.36 -10.97
C TRP A 166 27.99 -0.33 -12.22
N CYS A 167 28.13 0.40 -13.35
CA CYS A 167 28.68 -0.19 -14.56
C CYS A 167 30.15 -0.63 -14.38
N ALA A 168 30.98 0.14 -13.67
CA ALA A 168 32.36 -0.26 -13.39
C ALA A 168 32.40 -1.59 -12.63
N LEU A 169 31.56 -1.75 -11.61
CA LEU A 169 31.46 -3.02 -10.87
C LEU A 169 30.91 -4.17 -11.72
N ALA A 170 29.96 -3.89 -12.63
CA ALA A 170 29.43 -4.90 -13.55
C ALA A 170 30.49 -5.45 -14.51
N THR A 171 31.55 -4.70 -14.84
CA THR A 171 32.67 -5.20 -15.66
C THR A 171 33.42 -6.36 -14.99
N CYS A 172 33.49 -6.39 -13.66
CA CYS A 172 34.10 -7.48 -12.90
C CYS A 172 33.32 -8.80 -12.98
N LEU A 173 32.09 -8.76 -13.48
CA LEU A 173 31.22 -9.91 -13.69
C LEU A 173 31.07 -10.24 -15.18
N SER A 174 31.86 -9.63 -16.07
CA SER A 174 31.79 -9.84 -17.52
C SER A 174 32.15 -11.27 -17.95
N THR A 175 32.94 -11.97 -17.16
CA THR A 175 33.36 -13.36 -17.40
C THR A 175 32.36 -14.39 -16.90
N PHE A 176 31.35 -13.98 -16.14
CA PHE A 176 30.36 -14.88 -15.56
C PHE A 176 29.27 -15.23 -16.58
N THR A 177 28.80 -16.47 -16.49
CA THR A 177 27.68 -16.96 -17.30
C THR A 177 26.36 -16.43 -16.74
N VAL A 178 25.58 -15.74 -17.58
CA VAL A 178 24.27 -15.23 -17.18
C VAL A 178 23.21 -16.32 -17.28
N LEU A 179 22.52 -16.60 -16.17
CA LEU A 179 21.50 -17.62 -16.09
C LEU A 179 20.15 -17.10 -16.64
N PRO A 180 19.57 -17.77 -17.66
CA PRO A 180 18.24 -17.46 -18.15
C PRO A 180 17.17 -17.81 -17.11
N SER A 181 16.21 -16.90 -16.94
CA SER A 181 15.12 -17.08 -15.99
C SER A 181 13.88 -16.30 -16.41
N THR A 182 12.70 -16.83 -16.08
CA THR A 182 11.43 -16.11 -16.24
C THR A 182 10.97 -15.49 -14.90
N PRO A 183 10.50 -14.23 -14.89
CA PRO A 183 9.99 -13.61 -13.68
C PRO A 183 8.62 -14.18 -13.32
N LEU A 184 8.46 -14.60 -12.06
CA LEU A 184 7.18 -14.93 -11.45
C LEU A 184 6.49 -13.65 -10.95
N PRO A 185 5.17 -13.67 -10.68
CA PRO A 185 4.48 -12.53 -10.09
C PRO A 185 5.11 -12.00 -8.78
N ALA A 186 5.76 -12.86 -8.00
CA ALA A 186 6.50 -12.43 -6.81
C ALA A 186 7.79 -11.63 -7.12
N ALA A 187 8.39 -11.75 -8.33
CA ALA A 187 9.48 -10.87 -8.76
C ALA A 187 8.98 -9.44 -9.04
N THR A 188 7.71 -9.29 -9.41
CA THR A 188 7.07 -7.99 -9.63
C THR A 188 6.44 -7.48 -8.33
N ILE A 189 7.28 -6.99 -7.42
CA ILE A 189 6.80 -6.33 -6.19
C ILE A 189 6.16 -4.99 -6.59
N LEU A 190 5.04 -4.63 -5.95
CA LEU A 190 4.42 -3.33 -6.18
C LEU A 190 5.34 -2.21 -5.67
N PRO A 191 5.53 -1.12 -6.45
CA PRO A 191 6.25 0.06 -6.01
C PRO A 191 5.75 0.57 -4.66
N HIS A 192 6.64 1.10 -3.82
CA HIS A 192 6.30 1.59 -2.48
C HIS A 192 5.20 2.65 -2.50
N LEU A 193 5.23 3.54 -3.50
CA LEU A 193 4.16 4.51 -3.77
C LEU A 193 2.76 3.88 -3.79
N LEU A 194 2.66 2.65 -4.28
CA LEU A 194 1.40 1.91 -4.41
C LEU A 194 1.01 1.22 -3.11
N CYS A 195 1.97 0.68 -2.36
CA CYS A 195 1.69 0.19 -1.00
C CYS A 195 1.13 1.31 -0.11
N TRP A 196 1.59 2.56 -0.33
CA TRP A 196 1.10 3.73 0.38
C TRP A 196 -0.25 4.25 -0.14
N TRP A 197 -0.64 3.92 -1.38
CA TRP A 197 -1.93 4.32 -1.95
C TRP A 197 -3.10 3.84 -1.09
N THR A 198 -3.18 2.55 -0.78
CA THR A 198 -4.27 1.96 0.01
C THR A 198 -4.31 2.56 1.42
N VAL A 199 -3.14 2.77 2.04
CA VAL A 199 -3.01 3.44 3.34
C VAL A 199 -3.58 4.86 3.26
N MET A 200 -3.26 5.61 2.21
CA MET A 200 -3.69 7.00 2.02
C MET A 200 -5.15 7.15 1.64
N ALA A 201 -5.67 6.31 0.77
CA ALA A 201 -7.09 6.29 0.43
C ALA A 201 -7.95 5.94 1.66
N THR A 202 -7.52 4.94 2.43
CA THR A 202 -8.20 4.56 3.69
C THR A 202 -8.14 5.68 4.72
N SER A 203 -6.98 6.34 4.86
CA SER A 203 -6.76 7.49 5.76
C SER A 203 -7.63 8.69 5.37
N ALA A 204 -7.71 9.02 4.08
CA ALA A 204 -8.58 10.08 3.57
C ALA A 204 -10.05 9.77 3.89
N GLY A 205 -10.50 8.53 3.68
CA GLY A 205 -11.85 8.11 4.05
C GLY A 205 -12.12 8.17 5.55
N ALA A 206 -11.13 7.88 6.39
CA ALA A 206 -11.23 8.00 7.85
C ALA A 206 -11.33 9.47 8.29
N LEU A 207 -10.47 10.35 7.78
CA LEU A 207 -10.52 11.79 8.04
C LEU A 207 -11.83 12.41 7.56
N TRP A 208 -12.33 12.01 6.39
CA TRP A 208 -13.61 12.45 5.86
C TRP A 208 -14.75 12.05 6.79
N SER A 209 -14.79 10.78 7.19
CA SER A 209 -15.79 10.26 8.12
C SER A 209 -15.75 10.98 9.48
N ALA A 210 -14.56 11.20 10.04
CA ALA A 210 -14.39 11.95 11.29
C ALA A 210 -14.86 13.40 11.16
N SER A 211 -14.56 14.06 10.04
CA SER A 211 -15.01 15.43 9.74
C SER A 211 -16.53 15.52 9.68
N ARG A 212 -17.18 14.55 9.03
CA ARG A 212 -18.66 14.47 8.93
C ARG A 212 -19.30 14.24 10.30
N ILE A 213 -18.75 13.31 11.09
CA ILE A 213 -19.19 13.06 12.46
C ILE A 213 -19.06 14.33 13.30
N LEU A 214 -17.90 14.99 13.26
CA LEU A 214 -17.63 16.20 14.02
C LEU A 214 -18.57 17.35 13.62
N LEU A 215 -18.74 17.57 12.31
CA LEU A 215 -19.63 18.59 11.77
C LEU A 215 -21.08 18.34 12.21
N SER A 216 -21.53 17.09 12.17
CA SER A 216 -22.88 16.73 12.62
C SER A 216 -23.07 17.01 14.11
N ALA A 217 -22.08 16.71 14.94
CA ALA A 217 -22.11 16.96 16.39
C ALA A 217 -22.11 18.47 16.73
N PHE A 218 -21.51 19.32 15.88
CA PHE A 218 -21.58 20.77 16.04
C PHE A 218 -22.88 21.40 15.53
N GLN A 219 -23.61 20.71 14.65
CA GLN A 219 -24.89 21.20 14.10
C GLN A 219 -26.09 20.84 14.98
N THR A 220 -25.94 19.93 15.94
CA THR A 220 -26.99 19.60 16.89
C THR A 220 -27.12 20.64 18.00
N THR A 221 -28.29 21.26 18.10
CA THR A 221 -28.65 22.18 19.18
C THR A 221 -29.07 21.39 20.43
N PRO A 222 -28.57 21.71 21.64
CA PRO A 222 -29.08 21.10 22.88
C PRO A 222 -30.57 21.46 23.07
N GLY A 223 -31.42 20.47 23.35
CA GLY A 223 -32.87 20.67 23.57
C GLY A 223 -33.74 20.61 22.31
N SER A 224 -33.14 20.53 21.12
CA SER A 224 -33.89 20.30 19.88
C SER A 224 -34.18 18.81 19.73
N ASN A 225 -35.31 18.35 20.26
CA ASN A 225 -35.85 17.00 19.99
C ASN A 225 -36.22 16.78 18.52
N SER A 226 -36.06 17.77 17.64
CA SER A 226 -36.11 17.54 16.20
C SER A 226 -34.82 16.83 15.77
N SER A 227 -34.79 15.51 15.99
CA SER A 227 -33.96 14.65 15.17
C SER A 227 -34.30 14.98 13.72
N LYS A 228 -33.31 15.47 12.95
CA LYS A 228 -33.54 15.71 11.52
C LYS A 228 -34.07 14.38 10.96
N PRO A 229 -35.24 14.38 10.31
CA PRO A 229 -35.81 13.14 9.83
C PRO A 229 -34.85 12.51 8.85
N CYS A 230 -34.54 11.24 9.09
CA CYS A 230 -33.50 10.54 8.36
C CYS A 230 -33.94 10.33 6.90
N ARG A 231 -33.26 10.95 5.93
CA ARG A 231 -33.60 10.90 4.49
C ARG A 231 -32.87 9.77 3.74
N GLY A 232 -32.23 8.87 4.48
CA GLY A 232 -31.54 7.69 3.97
C GLY A 232 -30.54 8.03 2.87
N ARG A 233 -30.78 7.52 1.65
CA ARG A 233 -29.93 7.77 0.47
C ARG A 233 -29.73 9.26 0.14
N ARG A 234 -30.72 10.13 0.42
CA ARG A 234 -30.64 11.58 0.12
C ARG A 234 -29.65 12.33 1.03
N ASP A 235 -29.26 11.75 2.17
CA ASP A 235 -28.31 12.37 3.12
C ASP A 235 -26.84 12.02 2.83
N MET A 236 -26.61 11.04 1.94
CA MET A 236 -25.26 10.67 1.52
C MET A 236 -24.77 11.61 0.42
N SER A 237 -23.63 12.25 0.66
CA SER A 237 -22.93 13.01 -0.36
C SER A 237 -22.28 12.09 -1.39
N ILE A 238 -21.93 12.64 -2.56
CA ILE A 238 -21.20 11.91 -3.61
C ILE A 238 -19.87 11.37 -3.06
N LEU A 239 -19.17 12.13 -2.21
CA LEU A 239 -17.92 11.69 -1.57
C LEU A 239 -18.15 10.50 -0.62
N ASP A 240 -19.26 10.46 0.11
CA ASP A 240 -19.59 9.31 0.96
C ASP A 240 -19.77 8.04 0.11
N TRP A 241 -20.40 8.16 -1.06
CA TRP A 241 -20.52 7.05 -2.01
C TRP A 241 -19.19 6.61 -2.60
N LEU A 242 -18.32 7.55 -2.95
CA LEU A 242 -17.00 7.25 -3.51
C LEU A 242 -16.12 6.50 -2.50
N PHE A 243 -16.05 6.96 -1.24
CA PHE A 243 -15.29 6.25 -0.21
C PHE A 243 -15.88 4.88 0.11
N LEU A 244 -17.22 4.78 0.19
CA LEU A 244 -17.88 3.50 0.41
C LEU A 244 -17.59 2.51 -0.73
N ALA A 245 -17.71 2.94 -1.98
CA ALA A 245 -17.42 2.11 -3.15
C ALA A 245 -15.96 1.66 -3.19
N TYR A 246 -15.02 2.58 -2.89
CA TYR A 246 -13.60 2.27 -2.79
C TYR A 246 -13.32 1.19 -1.73
N ASP A 247 -13.79 1.40 -0.49
CA ASP A 247 -13.57 0.48 0.62
C ASP A 247 -14.14 -0.92 0.31
N LEU A 248 -15.34 -1.00 -0.29
CA LEU A 248 -16.01 -2.26 -0.60
C LEU A 248 -15.31 -3.02 -1.74
N LEU A 249 -15.07 -2.36 -2.86
CA LEU A 249 -14.52 -3.03 -4.04
C LEU A 249 -13.06 -3.41 -3.82
N GLY A 250 -12.29 -2.51 -3.20
CA GLY A 250 -10.85 -2.66 -3.11
C GLY A 250 -10.38 -3.44 -1.88
N PRO A 251 -10.16 -2.76 -0.73
CA PRO A 251 -9.64 -3.39 0.48
C PRO A 251 -10.49 -4.53 1.02
N ILE A 252 -11.76 -4.61 0.66
CA ILE A 252 -12.67 -5.65 1.14
C ILE A 252 -12.77 -6.80 0.13
N LEU A 253 -13.38 -6.59 -1.04
CA LEU A 253 -13.68 -7.69 -1.95
C LEU A 253 -12.43 -8.22 -2.66
N LEU A 254 -11.68 -7.34 -3.33
CA LEU A 254 -10.51 -7.77 -4.12
C LEU A 254 -9.34 -8.23 -3.25
N TRP A 255 -9.28 -7.79 -1.99
CA TRP A 255 -8.31 -8.30 -1.03
C TRP A 255 -8.44 -9.81 -0.81
N TRP A 256 -9.66 -10.33 -0.66
CA TRP A 256 -9.89 -11.77 -0.47
C TRP A 256 -9.44 -12.60 -1.67
N VAL A 257 -9.63 -12.08 -2.89
CA VAL A 257 -9.13 -12.71 -4.11
C VAL A 257 -7.60 -12.78 -4.08
N SER A 258 -6.94 -11.66 -3.73
CA SER A 258 -5.48 -11.62 -3.65
C SER A 258 -4.94 -12.49 -2.53
N PHE A 259 -5.60 -12.51 -1.37
CA PHE A 259 -5.24 -13.37 -0.25
C PHE A 259 -5.40 -14.86 -0.58
N GLY A 260 -6.46 -15.25 -1.29
CA GLY A 260 -6.65 -16.64 -1.72
C GLY A 260 -5.58 -17.11 -2.70
N LEU A 261 -5.19 -16.25 -3.65
CA LEU A 261 -4.07 -16.51 -4.56
C LEU A 261 -2.74 -16.61 -3.79
N PHE A 262 -2.53 -15.72 -2.81
CA PHE A 262 -1.34 -15.75 -1.96
C PHE A 262 -1.25 -17.01 -1.09
N ALA A 263 -2.35 -17.39 -0.43
CA ALA A 263 -2.39 -18.55 0.44
C ALA A 263 -2.23 -19.88 -0.32
N SER A 264 -2.63 -19.92 -1.60
CA SER A 264 -2.46 -21.11 -2.44
C SER A 264 -1.08 -21.22 -3.06
N SER A 265 -0.48 -20.10 -3.50
CA SER A 265 0.87 -20.07 -4.05
C SER A 265 1.54 -18.72 -3.81
N PRO A 266 2.32 -18.57 -2.72
CA PRO A 266 2.96 -17.31 -2.37
C PRO A 266 3.90 -16.77 -3.46
N ALA A 267 4.61 -17.67 -4.17
CA ALA A 267 5.51 -17.30 -5.26
C ALA A 267 4.79 -16.79 -6.53
N GLN A 268 3.52 -17.18 -6.72
CA GLN A 268 2.70 -16.74 -7.85
C GLN A 268 1.75 -15.60 -7.51
N SER A 269 1.73 -15.16 -6.25
CA SER A 269 0.93 -14.02 -5.85
C SER A 269 1.79 -12.77 -5.71
N ALA A 270 1.30 -11.66 -6.28
CA ALA A 270 1.82 -10.35 -5.94
C ALA A 270 1.47 -9.99 -4.47
N THR A 271 2.07 -8.90 -3.96
CA THR A 271 1.87 -8.41 -2.59
C THR A 271 0.40 -8.22 -2.22
N VAL A 272 0.08 -8.55 -0.97
CA VAL A 272 -1.26 -8.44 -0.37
C VAL A 272 -1.23 -7.33 0.69
N ALA A 273 -2.18 -6.39 0.61
CA ALA A 273 -2.29 -5.29 1.56
C ALA A 273 -2.48 -5.78 2.99
N ILE A 274 -1.45 -5.67 3.83
CA ILE A 274 -1.56 -6.04 5.25
C ILE A 274 -2.52 -5.14 6.03
N THR A 275 -2.76 -3.91 5.56
CA THR A 275 -3.56 -2.90 6.26
C THR A 275 -5.04 -2.82 5.82
N ALA A 276 -5.46 -3.66 4.86
CA ALA A 276 -6.81 -3.62 4.29
C ALA A 276 -7.95 -3.79 5.32
N TRP A 277 -7.69 -4.51 6.41
CA TRP A 277 -8.63 -4.73 7.50
C TRP A 277 -9.17 -3.42 8.12
N VAL A 278 -8.43 -2.32 8.01
CA VAL A 278 -8.85 -1.01 8.54
C VAL A 278 -10.06 -0.45 7.80
N ALA A 279 -10.20 -0.70 6.50
CA ALA A 279 -11.38 -0.29 5.76
C ALA A 279 -12.63 -1.00 6.28
N ALA A 280 -12.57 -2.32 6.47
CA ALA A 280 -13.66 -3.11 7.05
C ALA A 280 -13.97 -2.67 8.49
N TRP A 281 -12.93 -2.44 9.32
CA TRP A 281 -13.13 -1.97 10.69
C TRP A 281 -13.81 -0.60 10.74
N LYS A 282 -13.35 0.35 9.91
CA LYS A 282 -13.94 1.67 9.72
C LYS A 282 -15.41 1.55 9.32
N LEU A 283 -15.74 0.78 8.29
CA LEU A 283 -17.13 0.57 7.85
C LEU A 283 -17.99 -0.03 8.96
N GLY A 284 -17.49 -1.02 9.69
CA GLY A 284 -18.18 -1.61 10.85
C GLY A 284 -18.47 -0.61 11.98
N ALA A 285 -17.64 0.43 12.11
CA ALA A 285 -17.85 1.52 13.05
C ALA A 285 -18.82 2.59 12.50
N VAL A 286 -18.56 3.17 11.32
CA VAL A 286 -19.33 4.30 10.78
C VAL A 286 -20.74 3.91 10.38
N MET A 287 -20.98 2.66 9.96
CA MET A 287 -22.31 2.20 9.54
C MET A 287 -23.36 2.17 10.66
N ARG A 288 -22.93 2.28 11.92
CA ARG A 288 -23.81 2.34 13.09
C ARG A 288 -24.43 3.73 13.29
N TYR A 289 -23.93 4.73 12.57
CA TYR A 289 -24.27 6.12 12.75
C TYR A 289 -24.82 6.73 11.47
N HIS A 290 -25.49 7.87 11.60
CA HIS A 290 -25.99 8.64 10.46
C HIS A 290 -24.80 9.10 9.56
N PRO A 291 -24.92 9.08 8.21
CA PRO A 291 -26.12 8.74 7.42
C PRO A 291 -26.33 7.25 7.14
N TYR A 292 -25.31 6.42 7.37
CA TYR A 292 -25.33 5.00 6.99
C TYR A 292 -26.38 4.17 7.72
N SER A 293 -26.55 4.39 9.03
CA SER A 293 -27.55 3.65 9.82
C SER A 293 -28.99 3.90 9.34
N CYS A 294 -29.23 5.05 8.71
CA CYS A 294 -30.52 5.44 8.16
C CYS A 294 -30.76 4.73 6.83
N LEU A 295 -29.74 4.70 5.97
CA LEU A 295 -29.76 3.90 4.74
C LEU A 295 -29.99 2.41 5.05
N LEU A 296 -29.30 1.86 6.05
CA LEU A 296 -29.50 0.47 6.47
C LEU A 296 -30.88 0.24 7.11
N GLY A 297 -31.42 1.24 7.81
CA GLY A 297 -32.78 1.18 8.36
C GLY A 297 -33.84 1.00 7.27
N GLN A 298 -33.68 1.67 6.12
CA GLN A 298 -34.57 1.50 4.96
C GLN A 298 -34.52 0.08 4.36
N LEU A 299 -33.39 -0.63 4.53
CA LEU A 299 -33.24 -2.03 4.11
C LEU A 299 -33.75 -3.04 5.17
N GLY A 300 -34.13 -2.55 6.36
CA GLY A 300 -34.68 -3.34 7.47
C GLY A 300 -33.79 -3.38 8.72
N GLU A 301 -34.41 -3.58 9.88
CA GLU A 301 -33.72 -3.62 11.18
C GLU A 301 -32.65 -4.72 11.26
N GLY A 302 -32.83 -5.82 10.51
CA GLY A 302 -31.82 -6.86 10.35
C GLY A 302 -30.52 -6.32 9.73
N ALA A 303 -30.61 -5.53 8.66
CA ALA A 303 -29.44 -4.96 7.98
C ALA A 303 -28.68 -3.99 8.90
N LYS A 304 -29.40 -3.10 9.58
CA LYS A 304 -28.84 -2.16 10.58
C LYS A 304 -28.08 -2.88 11.70
N LYS A 305 -28.54 -4.07 12.10
CA LYS A 305 -27.94 -4.89 13.15
C LYS A 305 -26.77 -5.75 12.67
N TRP A 306 -26.87 -6.37 11.49
CA TRP A 306 -25.94 -7.41 11.04
C TRP A 306 -24.84 -6.89 10.11
N VAL A 307 -25.13 -5.91 9.24
CA VAL A 307 -24.12 -5.37 8.31
C VAL A 307 -22.90 -4.80 9.05
N PRO A 308 -23.05 -3.94 10.08
CA PRO A 308 -21.89 -3.46 10.83
C PRO A 308 -21.11 -4.57 11.55
N ARG A 309 -21.78 -5.63 12.01
CA ARG A 309 -21.11 -6.79 12.65
C ARG A 309 -20.37 -7.65 11.62
N GLY A 310 -20.94 -7.83 10.43
CA GLY A 310 -20.30 -8.52 9.32
C GLY A 310 -18.97 -7.86 8.96
N PHE A 311 -18.95 -6.53 8.81
CA PHE A 311 -17.71 -5.79 8.57
C PHE A 311 -16.68 -5.93 9.71
N GLN A 312 -17.10 -5.98 10.96
CA GLN A 312 -16.19 -6.22 12.08
C GLN A 312 -15.62 -7.64 12.09
N GLY A 313 -16.43 -8.66 11.79
CA GLY A 313 -15.96 -10.02 11.62
C GLY A 313 -14.98 -10.13 10.46
N MET A 314 -15.27 -9.48 9.34
CA MET A 314 -14.37 -9.41 8.20
C MET A 314 -13.06 -8.71 8.52
N ALA A 315 -13.10 -7.58 9.26
CA ALA A 315 -11.90 -6.90 9.71
C ALA A 315 -11.01 -7.80 10.57
N LEU A 316 -11.59 -8.60 11.47
CA LEU A 316 -10.84 -9.56 12.28
C LEU A 316 -10.17 -10.63 11.41
N LEU A 317 -10.90 -11.19 10.44
CA LEU A 317 -10.36 -12.20 9.53
C LEU A 317 -9.26 -11.62 8.63
N GLN A 318 -9.45 -10.40 8.10
CA GLN A 318 -8.44 -9.70 7.31
C GLN A 318 -7.21 -9.33 8.15
N TRP A 319 -7.38 -8.96 9.43
CA TRP A 319 -6.28 -8.72 10.34
C TRP A 319 -5.46 -10.00 10.57
N ALA A 320 -6.12 -11.12 10.84
CA ALA A 320 -5.45 -12.41 11.00
C ALA A 320 -4.73 -12.86 9.71
N GLY A 321 -5.37 -12.68 8.55
CA GLY A 321 -4.73 -12.91 7.26
C GLY A 321 -3.55 -11.97 7.00
N GLY A 322 -3.63 -10.71 7.43
CA GLY A 322 -2.52 -9.76 7.40
C GLY A 322 -1.33 -10.21 8.24
N VAL A 323 -1.58 -10.74 9.45
CA VAL A 323 -0.54 -11.36 10.29
C VAL A 323 0.08 -12.58 9.59
N TYR A 324 -0.74 -13.46 8.99
CA TYR A 324 -0.23 -14.59 8.21
C TYR A 324 0.64 -14.14 7.04
N VAL A 325 0.19 -13.15 6.26
CA VAL A 325 0.96 -12.54 5.17
C VAL A 325 2.29 -12.00 5.70
N MET A 326 2.29 -11.29 6.83
CA MET A 326 3.53 -10.85 7.47
C MET A 326 4.44 -11.99 7.85
N VAL A 327 3.94 -13.06 8.46
CA VAL A 327 4.77 -14.21 8.86
C VAL A 327 5.39 -14.88 7.62
N VAL A 328 4.64 -15.02 6.53
CA VAL A 328 5.15 -15.62 5.28
C VAL A 328 6.14 -14.69 4.58
N TYR A 329 5.87 -13.38 4.50
CA TYR A 329 6.78 -12.41 3.88
C TYR A 329 8.02 -12.12 4.72
N LEU A 330 7.87 -12.06 6.05
CA LEU A 330 8.96 -11.72 6.97
C LEU A 330 9.72 -12.95 7.45
N GLY A 331 9.19 -14.15 7.25
CA GLY A 331 9.90 -15.42 7.17
C GLY A 331 10.89 -15.77 8.28
N GLU A 332 10.86 -15.08 9.43
CA GLU A 332 11.85 -14.99 10.51
C GLU A 332 12.66 -13.67 10.47
N PHE A 333 12.56 -12.88 11.55
CA PHE A 333 13.48 -11.78 11.94
C PHE A 333 14.97 -12.21 12.05
N GLY A 334 15.36 -13.36 11.49
CA GLY A 334 16.67 -14.01 11.55
C GLY A 334 17.24 -14.42 10.18
N GLY A 335 16.89 -13.74 9.09
CA GLY A 335 17.61 -13.88 7.82
C GLY A 335 17.06 -14.89 6.80
N LYS A 336 15.82 -15.39 6.98
CA LYS A 336 15.13 -16.24 5.99
C LYS A 336 14.02 -15.54 5.19
N GLY A 337 13.83 -14.23 5.39
CA GLY A 337 12.91 -13.39 4.58
C GLY A 337 13.24 -13.35 3.08
N ASP A 338 14.39 -13.89 2.67
CA ASP A 338 14.77 -14.20 1.28
C ASP A 338 13.90 -15.33 0.65
N GLY A 339 12.89 -15.88 1.34
CA GLY A 339 12.28 -17.18 1.03
C GLY A 339 11.31 -17.28 -0.15
N LEU A 340 10.89 -16.17 -0.78
CA LEU A 340 9.98 -16.26 -1.94
C LEU A 340 10.79 -16.36 -3.24
N ARG A 341 10.63 -17.50 -3.91
CA ARG A 341 11.13 -17.70 -5.28
C ARG A 341 10.45 -16.70 -6.20
N GLY A 342 11.23 -15.73 -6.69
CA GLY A 342 10.78 -14.70 -7.62
C GLY A 342 10.96 -15.09 -9.08
N TYR A 343 11.85 -16.04 -9.36
CA TYR A 343 12.22 -16.40 -10.72
C TYR A 343 12.17 -17.91 -10.92
N GLU A 344 11.82 -18.34 -12.12
CA GLU A 344 11.89 -19.73 -12.54
C GLU A 344 13.10 -19.91 -13.46
N CYS A 345 13.84 -20.99 -13.21
CA CYS A 345 15.04 -21.32 -13.99
C CYS A 345 14.59 -21.95 -15.31
N VAL A 346 15.12 -21.50 -16.45
CA VAL A 346 14.84 -22.13 -17.75
C VAL A 346 15.95 -23.13 -18.04
N SER A 347 15.86 -24.33 -17.45
CA SER A 347 16.94 -25.34 -17.45
C SER A 347 17.42 -25.71 -18.85
N GLU A 348 16.52 -25.77 -19.83
CA GLU A 348 16.86 -26.04 -21.23
C GLU A 348 17.74 -24.95 -21.85
N GLU A 349 17.48 -23.68 -21.51
CA GLU A 349 18.29 -22.55 -21.98
C GLU A 349 19.61 -22.45 -21.22
N VAL A 350 19.63 -22.78 -19.93
CA VAL A 350 20.87 -22.89 -19.14
C VAL A 350 21.81 -23.89 -19.81
N GLY A 351 21.32 -25.08 -20.17
CA GLY A 351 22.14 -26.09 -20.87
C GLY A 351 22.69 -25.61 -22.22
N LYS A 352 21.93 -24.79 -22.96
CA LYS A 352 22.38 -24.19 -24.22
C LYS A 352 23.46 -23.13 -24.00
N VAL A 353 23.31 -22.28 -23.00
CA VAL A 353 24.30 -21.24 -22.66
C VAL A 353 25.60 -21.88 -22.16
N LEU A 354 25.52 -22.92 -21.33
CA LEU A 354 26.67 -23.70 -20.88
C LEU A 354 27.36 -24.46 -22.03
N GLY A 355 26.58 -24.97 -22.99
CA GLY A 355 27.09 -25.72 -24.14
C GLY A 355 27.67 -24.88 -25.27
N GLN A 356 27.46 -23.55 -25.27
CA GLN A 356 27.88 -22.65 -26.35
C GLN A 356 29.32 -22.09 -26.22
N GLY A 357 30.10 -22.55 -25.24
CA GLY A 357 31.54 -22.31 -25.22
C GLY A 357 31.94 -20.82 -25.21
N GLN A 358 31.44 -20.05 -24.24
CA GLN A 358 32.19 -18.87 -23.82
C GLN A 358 33.58 -19.33 -23.34
N ALA A 359 34.62 -18.64 -23.79
CA ALA A 359 36.01 -19.11 -23.85
C ALA A 359 36.73 -19.36 -22.51
N ASN A 360 36.01 -19.45 -21.39
CA ASN A 360 36.53 -19.93 -20.11
C ASN A 360 35.66 -21.11 -19.66
N PRO A 361 36.24 -22.20 -19.16
CA PRO A 361 35.46 -23.32 -18.63
C PRO A 361 34.55 -22.75 -17.56
N VAL A 362 33.25 -22.73 -17.86
CA VAL A 362 32.21 -22.42 -16.90
C VAL A 362 32.48 -23.29 -15.68
N GLY A 363 32.38 -22.73 -14.47
CA GLY A 363 32.64 -23.49 -13.24
C GLY A 363 31.91 -24.84 -13.27
N GLU A 364 32.45 -25.84 -12.57
CA GLU A 364 32.07 -27.27 -12.62
C GLU A 364 30.58 -27.61 -12.40
N CYS A 365 29.74 -26.60 -12.19
CA CYS A 365 28.32 -26.70 -11.88
C CYS A 365 27.49 -27.06 -13.11
N SER A 366 26.70 -28.12 -12.99
CA SER A 366 25.73 -28.53 -14.01
C SER A 366 24.51 -27.60 -14.06
N ALA A 367 23.74 -27.64 -15.16
CA ALA A 367 22.48 -26.91 -15.26
C ALA A 367 21.48 -27.28 -14.14
N GLU A 368 21.44 -28.54 -13.74
CA GLU A 368 20.60 -29.03 -12.64
C GLU A 368 21.05 -28.45 -11.30
N GLU A 369 22.36 -28.40 -11.05
CA GLU A 369 22.91 -27.81 -9.84
C GLU A 369 22.62 -26.30 -9.77
N LEU A 370 22.80 -25.59 -10.88
CA LEU A 370 22.52 -24.15 -10.96
C LEU A 370 21.04 -23.85 -10.76
N CYS A 371 20.14 -24.59 -11.40
CA CYS A 371 18.70 -24.43 -11.21
C CYS A 371 18.22 -24.88 -9.81
N GLY A 372 18.93 -25.82 -9.17
CA GLY A 372 18.65 -26.29 -7.80
C GLY A 372 19.09 -25.33 -6.71
N ARG A 373 20.00 -24.39 -7.03
CA ARG A 373 20.45 -23.34 -6.12
C ARG A 373 19.43 -22.20 -6.03
N GLU A 374 18.48 -22.33 -5.10
CA GLU A 374 17.41 -21.35 -4.89
C GLU A 374 17.90 -19.91 -4.70
N GLY A 375 19.11 -19.71 -4.17
CA GLY A 375 19.73 -18.40 -3.95
C GLY A 375 19.73 -17.49 -5.18
N PHE A 376 19.94 -18.04 -6.38
CA PHE A 376 19.90 -17.27 -7.63
C PHE A 376 18.52 -16.71 -7.96
N PHE A 377 17.45 -17.42 -7.59
CA PHE A 377 16.10 -17.16 -8.08
C PHE A 377 15.17 -16.57 -7.02
N ARG A 378 15.71 -16.22 -5.86
CA ARG A 378 15.00 -15.52 -4.79
C ARG A 378 14.89 -14.04 -5.14
N ASN A 379 13.72 -13.45 -4.87
CA ASN A 379 13.57 -12.02 -5.03
C ASN A 379 14.23 -11.32 -3.83
N ARG A 380 15.41 -10.74 -4.04
CA ARG A 380 16.04 -9.90 -3.01
C ARG A 380 15.50 -8.49 -3.13
N GLU A 381 15.47 -7.80 -1.99
CA GLU A 381 14.73 -6.55 -1.77
C GLU A 381 14.67 -5.64 -3.01
N TYR A 382 13.45 -5.48 -3.55
CA TYR A 382 13.15 -4.43 -4.51
C TYR A 382 13.37 -3.06 -3.85
N ARG A 383 14.44 -2.36 -4.21
CA ARG A 383 14.76 -1.02 -3.73
C ARG A 383 14.72 0.00 -4.87
N ALA A 384 13.57 0.64 -5.07
CA ALA A 384 13.48 1.80 -5.96
C ALA A 384 14.49 2.88 -5.53
N ALA A 385 15.07 3.61 -6.49
CA ALA A 385 16.05 4.67 -6.21
C ALA A 385 15.51 5.80 -5.31
N GLU A 386 14.20 5.91 -5.20
CA GLU A 386 13.50 6.93 -4.44
C GLU A 386 13.21 6.54 -2.99
N MET A 387 13.81 5.45 -2.49
CA MET A 387 13.57 4.99 -1.13
C MET A 387 14.06 5.99 -0.09
N PHE A 388 13.18 6.32 0.85
CA PHE A 388 13.57 6.84 2.15
C PHE A 388 14.50 5.82 2.83
N THR A 389 15.53 6.28 3.53
CA THR A 389 16.51 5.43 4.26
C THR A 389 15.88 4.50 5.30
N ALA A 390 14.64 4.78 5.73
CA ALA A 390 13.83 3.84 6.50
C ALA A 390 13.07 2.92 5.53
N ASP A 391 13.51 1.65 5.48
CA ASP A 391 12.92 0.59 4.67
C ASP A 391 11.37 0.66 4.69
N GLY A 392 10.77 0.95 3.53
CA GLY A 392 9.32 1.20 3.43
C GLY A 392 8.46 0.01 3.91
N ARG A 393 9.06 -1.19 3.95
CA ARG A 393 8.47 -2.41 4.54
C ARG A 393 8.28 -2.30 6.05
N PHE A 394 9.29 -1.85 6.79
CA PHE A 394 9.18 -1.64 8.24
C PHE A 394 8.20 -0.53 8.59
N ALA A 395 8.13 0.51 7.76
CA ALA A 395 7.12 1.55 7.92
C ALA A 395 5.71 0.95 7.85
N LEU A 396 5.38 0.15 6.83
CA LEU A 396 4.07 -0.49 6.69
C LEU A 396 3.73 -1.45 7.86
N ILE A 397 4.73 -2.20 8.35
CA ILE A 397 4.58 -3.05 9.54
C ILE A 397 4.28 -2.19 10.77
N ALA A 398 5.04 -1.12 10.99
CA ALA A 398 4.79 -0.19 12.08
C ALA A 398 3.37 0.39 11.99
N TYR A 399 2.88 0.76 10.80
CA TYR A 399 1.51 1.24 10.63
C TYR A 399 0.45 0.20 10.93
N PHE A 400 0.65 -1.03 10.49
CA PHE A 400 -0.26 -2.12 10.85
C PHE A 400 -0.43 -2.23 12.37
N TRP A 401 0.68 -2.15 13.11
CA TRP A 401 0.65 -2.22 14.57
C TRP A 401 0.11 -0.94 15.22
N ILE A 402 0.42 0.25 14.70
CA ILE A 402 -0.18 1.52 15.16
C ILE A 402 -1.70 1.45 15.01
N TRP A 403 -2.21 1.03 13.86
CA TRP A 403 -3.64 0.88 13.61
C TRP A 403 -4.25 -0.20 14.51
N THR A 404 -3.55 -1.33 14.70
CA THR A 404 -3.98 -2.39 15.63
C THR A 404 -4.12 -1.86 17.05
N LEU A 405 -3.11 -1.12 17.54
CA LEU A 405 -3.13 -0.51 18.87
C LEU A 405 -4.31 0.44 19.02
N MET A 406 -4.57 1.28 18.02
CA MET A 406 -5.70 2.22 18.01
C MET A 406 -7.06 1.51 17.96
N ALA A 407 -7.15 0.35 17.31
CA ALA A 407 -8.36 -0.47 17.29
C ALA A 407 -8.64 -1.18 18.63
N VAL A 408 -7.59 -1.55 19.35
CA VAL A 408 -7.66 -2.25 20.64
C VAL A 408 -7.80 -1.27 21.82
N LEU A 409 -7.34 -0.02 21.68
CA LEU A 409 -7.36 1.00 22.72
C LEU A 409 -8.72 1.19 23.41
N PRO A 410 -9.87 1.20 22.71
CA PRO A 410 -11.18 1.26 23.37
C PRO A 410 -11.43 0.08 24.32
N PHE A 411 -10.99 -1.13 23.96
CA PHE A 411 -11.14 -2.31 24.82
C PHE A 411 -10.23 -2.23 26.04
N VAL A 412 -9.02 -1.68 25.89
CA VAL A 412 -8.09 -1.46 27.02
C VAL A 412 -8.71 -0.50 28.04
N PHE A 413 -9.29 0.61 27.61
CA PHE A 413 -9.96 1.53 28.54
C PHE A 413 -11.18 0.90 29.24
N LEU A 414 -11.97 0.08 28.53
CA LEU A 414 -13.05 -0.69 29.16
C LEU A 414 -12.53 -1.68 30.19
N LEU A 415 -11.44 -2.38 29.89
CA LEU A 415 -10.80 -3.33 30.79
C LEU A 415 -10.24 -2.64 32.03
N ILE A 416 -9.57 -1.49 31.88
CA ILE A 416 -9.08 -0.67 33.00
C ILE A 416 -10.23 -0.23 33.89
N GLY A 417 -11.33 0.25 33.30
CA GLY A 417 -12.53 0.63 34.06
C GLY A 417 -13.16 -0.55 34.80
N TRP A 418 -13.20 -1.73 34.18
CA TRP A 418 -13.72 -2.96 34.80
C TRP A 418 -12.81 -3.47 35.94
N LEU A 419 -11.49 -3.49 35.73
CA LEU A 419 -10.49 -3.85 36.75
C LEU A 419 -10.51 -2.89 37.92
N GLY A 420 -10.57 -1.58 37.65
CA GLY A 420 -10.72 -0.56 38.70
C GLY A 420 -11.98 -0.76 39.54
N ASN A 421 -13.10 -1.14 38.91
CA ASN A 421 -14.32 -1.47 39.64
C ASN A 421 -14.19 -2.74 40.52
N LYS A 422 -13.31 -3.68 40.18
CA LYS A 422 -13.09 -4.91 40.95
C LYS A 422 -12.06 -4.75 42.07
N LEU A 423 -11.05 -3.89 41.89
CA LEU A 423 -9.92 -3.75 42.81
C LEU A 423 -10.17 -2.76 43.96
N VAL A 424 -11.09 -1.80 43.81
CA VAL A 424 -11.19 -0.65 44.75
C VAL A 424 -12.45 -0.66 45.66
N GLY A 425 -13.18 -1.79 45.76
CA GLY A 425 -14.29 -1.94 46.74
C GLY A 425 -15.40 -0.89 46.58
N ASP A 426 -16.05 -0.40 47.65
CA ASP A 426 -17.18 0.55 47.57
C ASP A 426 -16.86 1.90 46.89
N SER A 427 -15.59 2.26 46.71
CA SER A 427 -15.19 3.40 45.87
C SER A 427 -15.34 3.12 44.36
N ALA A 428 -15.66 1.88 43.99
CA ALA A 428 -15.86 1.40 42.64
C ALA A 428 -17.04 2.05 41.92
N GLU A 429 -18.10 2.46 42.62
CA GLU A 429 -19.20 3.20 41.96
C GLU A 429 -18.72 4.55 41.43
N LYS A 430 -17.93 5.27 42.23
CA LYS A 430 -17.32 6.54 41.84
C LYS A 430 -16.31 6.34 40.72
N VAL A 431 -15.44 5.33 40.82
CA VAL A 431 -14.51 4.95 39.74
C VAL A 431 -15.24 4.52 38.47
N LYS A 432 -16.40 3.86 38.58
CA LYS A 432 -17.22 3.41 37.45
C LYS A 432 -17.99 4.57 36.80
N GLU A 433 -18.45 5.54 37.58
CA GLU A 433 -19.00 6.79 37.06
C GLU A 433 -17.92 7.64 36.40
N ASP A 434 -16.77 7.80 37.05
CA ASP A 434 -15.61 8.52 36.50
C ASP A 434 -15.08 7.83 35.25
N ALA A 435 -15.01 6.49 35.22
CA ALA A 435 -14.63 5.73 34.02
C ALA A 435 -15.68 5.81 32.92
N ARG A 436 -16.98 5.80 33.23
CA ARG A 436 -18.05 6.03 32.25
C ARG A 436 -18.03 7.46 31.72
N TYR A 437 -17.74 8.42 32.59
CA TYR A 437 -17.59 9.83 32.24
C TYR A 437 -16.36 10.04 31.35
N LEU A 438 -15.19 9.54 31.77
CA LEU A 438 -13.96 9.52 30.99
C LEU A 438 -14.18 8.81 29.65
N TRP A 439 -14.85 7.67 29.61
CA TRP A 439 -15.21 7.00 28.35
C TRP A 439 -16.10 7.87 27.47
N LYS A 440 -17.14 8.49 28.03
CA LYS A 440 -18.07 9.34 27.28
C LYS A 440 -17.41 10.64 26.78
N VAL A 441 -16.41 11.15 27.51
CA VAL A 441 -15.70 12.41 27.21
C VAL A 441 -14.48 12.18 26.31
N PHE A 442 -13.69 11.13 26.56
CA PHE A 442 -12.41 10.83 25.90
C PHE A 442 -12.48 9.71 24.85
N ASN A 443 -13.61 9.03 24.67
CA ASN A 443 -13.81 8.12 23.55
C ASN A 443 -14.63 8.79 22.44
N PRO A 444 -14.00 9.59 21.57
CA PRO A 444 -14.65 10.17 20.39
C PRO A 444 -15.03 9.09 19.34
N GLY A 445 -14.71 7.82 19.61
CA GLY A 445 -15.07 6.68 18.79
C GLY A 445 -13.97 6.23 17.84
N PRO A 446 -14.11 5.02 17.26
CA PRO A 446 -13.13 4.41 16.34
C PRO A 446 -12.65 5.33 15.21
N SER A 447 -13.55 6.13 14.63
CA SER A 447 -13.23 7.03 13.51
C SER A 447 -12.22 8.12 13.88
N PHE A 448 -12.20 8.57 15.14
CA PHE A 448 -11.25 9.56 15.61
C PHE A 448 -9.88 8.96 15.93
N TYR A 449 -9.84 7.75 16.48
CA TYR A 449 -8.57 7.03 16.65
C TYR A 449 -7.92 6.74 15.30
N LEU A 450 -8.72 6.36 14.30
CA LEU A 450 -8.27 6.22 12.91
C LEU A 450 -7.80 7.53 12.31
N ALA A 451 -8.55 8.62 12.49
CA ALA A 451 -8.16 9.94 12.02
C ALA A 451 -6.82 10.38 12.64
N PHE A 452 -6.60 10.14 13.93
CA PHE A 452 -5.35 10.45 14.61
C PHE A 452 -4.19 9.65 14.03
N ALA A 453 -4.34 8.33 13.91
CA ALA A 453 -3.32 7.48 13.30
C ALA A 453 -3.01 7.84 11.84
N SER A 454 -4.03 8.32 11.11
CA SER A 454 -3.91 8.78 9.73
C SER A 454 -2.94 9.95 9.59
N PHE A 455 -2.88 10.87 10.56
CA PHE A 455 -1.95 12.01 10.49
C PHE A 455 -0.48 11.56 10.48
N ILE A 456 -0.15 10.51 11.24
CA ILE A 456 1.19 9.93 11.22
C ILE A 456 1.48 9.38 9.82
N SER A 457 0.57 8.57 9.27
CA SER A 457 0.72 8.01 7.91
C SER A 457 0.82 9.09 6.83
N ILE A 458 0.04 10.16 6.94
CA ILE A 458 0.03 11.27 5.97
C ILE A 458 1.34 12.02 5.99
N PHE A 459 1.90 12.30 7.17
CA PHE A 459 3.19 12.98 7.28
C PHE A 459 4.28 12.23 6.50
N PHE A 460 4.44 10.93 6.75
CA PHE A 460 5.43 10.10 6.03
C PHE A 460 5.11 9.97 4.54
N SER A 461 3.84 9.80 4.18
CA SER A 461 3.42 9.66 2.77
C SER A 461 3.71 10.93 1.98
N VAL A 462 3.40 12.12 2.53
CA VAL A 462 3.66 13.40 1.88
C VAL A 462 5.16 13.64 1.74
N SER A 463 5.96 13.36 2.78
CA SER A 463 7.43 13.41 2.67
C SER A 463 7.95 12.49 1.57
N TYR A 464 7.38 11.29 1.45
CA TYR A 464 7.72 10.36 0.38
C TYR A 464 7.30 10.88 -1.00
N ALA A 465 6.09 11.43 -1.17
CA ALA A 465 5.65 12.02 -2.44
C ALA A 465 6.53 13.20 -2.88
N ILE A 466 6.94 14.06 -1.94
CA ILE A 466 7.88 15.16 -2.23
C ILE A 466 9.22 14.60 -2.70
N HIS A 467 9.75 13.60 -1.98
CA HIS A 467 11.02 12.95 -2.34
C HIS A 467 10.95 12.28 -3.72
N ALA A 468 9.87 11.54 -3.99
CA ALA A 468 9.61 10.90 -5.28
C ALA A 468 9.61 11.93 -6.42
N VAL A 469 8.91 13.06 -6.26
CA VAL A 469 8.89 14.14 -7.27
C VAL A 469 10.28 14.75 -7.47
N GLN A 470 11.05 14.97 -6.41
CA GLN A 470 12.39 15.55 -6.48
C GLN A 470 13.38 14.61 -7.18
N THR A 471 13.29 13.31 -6.91
CA THR A 471 14.22 12.30 -7.39
C THR A 471 13.78 11.64 -8.70
N TRP A 472 12.56 11.88 -9.18
CA TRP A 472 12.00 11.24 -10.37
C TRP A 472 12.88 11.37 -11.63
N ASN A 473 13.44 12.56 -11.87
CA ASN A 473 14.28 12.79 -13.05
C ASN A 473 15.63 12.07 -12.92
N ASP A 474 16.19 12.01 -11.71
CA ASP A 474 17.41 11.25 -11.44
C ASP A 474 17.13 9.74 -11.55
N ALA A 475 16.00 9.29 -11.02
CA ALA A 475 15.47 7.93 -11.10
C ALA A 475 15.26 7.44 -12.54
N SER A 476 14.90 8.34 -13.45
CA SER A 476 14.69 8.02 -14.86
C SER A 476 15.97 7.56 -15.59
N GLY A 477 17.15 7.86 -15.04
CA GLY A 477 18.46 7.41 -15.54
C GLY A 477 18.90 6.04 -15.01
N TYR A 478 18.32 5.55 -13.91
CA TYR A 478 18.80 4.35 -13.21
C TYR A 478 18.07 3.10 -13.69
N ARG A 479 18.71 2.33 -14.58
CA ARG A 479 18.19 1.07 -15.15
C ARG A 479 18.92 -0.16 -14.61
N GLU A 480 19.61 -0.01 -13.50
CA GLU A 480 20.39 -1.06 -12.88
C GLU A 480 19.45 -1.98 -12.10
N GLY A 481 19.70 -3.29 -12.16
CA GLY A 481 19.01 -4.30 -11.36
C GLY A 481 19.97 -4.95 -10.38
N VAL A 482 19.43 -5.70 -9.42
CA VAL A 482 20.25 -6.52 -8.52
C VAL A 482 20.87 -7.67 -9.33
N VAL A 483 22.15 -7.95 -9.11
CA VAL A 483 22.83 -9.11 -9.68
C VAL A 483 23.28 -10.03 -8.56
N ILE A 484 22.91 -11.30 -8.65
CA ILE A 484 23.34 -12.35 -7.73
C ILE A 484 24.36 -13.21 -8.45
N PHE A 485 25.52 -13.48 -7.87
CA PHE A 485 26.53 -14.33 -8.48
C PHE A 485 27.06 -15.38 -7.51
N HIS A 486 27.58 -16.47 -8.06
CA HIS A 486 28.26 -17.52 -7.31
C HIS A 486 29.65 -17.73 -7.90
N GLU A 487 30.67 -17.41 -7.11
CA GLU A 487 32.07 -17.41 -7.56
C GLU A 487 32.52 -18.78 -8.08
N GLY A 488 32.22 -19.85 -7.32
CA GLY A 488 32.66 -21.21 -7.66
C GLY A 488 32.02 -21.78 -8.93
N CYS A 489 30.83 -21.29 -9.31
CA CYS A 489 30.17 -21.74 -10.54
C CYS A 489 30.42 -20.78 -11.72
N GLN A 490 31.06 -19.63 -11.46
CA GLN A 490 31.15 -18.51 -12.41
C GLN A 490 29.81 -18.21 -13.10
N ALA A 491 28.73 -18.23 -12.32
CA ALA A 491 27.38 -18.03 -12.80
C ALA A 491 26.72 -16.85 -12.08
N LEU A 492 25.88 -16.10 -12.78
CA LEU A 492 25.12 -15.00 -12.22
C LEU A 492 23.68 -14.96 -12.71
N HIS A 493 22.82 -14.38 -11.89
CA HIS A 493 21.43 -14.09 -12.19
C HIS A 493 21.21 -12.58 -12.12
N VAL A 494 20.62 -12.02 -13.17
CA VAL A 494 20.22 -10.61 -13.23
C VAL A 494 18.75 -10.50 -12.88
N GLN A 495 18.39 -9.68 -11.90
CA GLN A 495 17.00 -9.43 -11.52
C GLN A 495 16.39 -8.30 -12.36
N LEU A 496 15.06 -8.18 -12.32
CA LEU A 496 14.38 -7.04 -12.94
C LEU A 496 14.82 -5.72 -12.26
N SER A 497 15.08 -4.68 -13.04
CA SER A 497 15.41 -3.34 -12.55
C SER A 497 14.16 -2.60 -12.06
N PRO A 498 14.22 -1.88 -10.92
CA PRO A 498 13.14 -1.02 -10.47
C PRO A 498 12.80 0.14 -11.41
N TRP A 499 13.60 0.35 -12.44
CA TRP A 499 13.31 1.33 -13.47
C TRP A 499 11.92 1.11 -14.09
N ARG A 500 11.06 2.13 -13.97
CA ARG A 500 9.68 2.16 -14.47
C ARG A 500 8.75 1.07 -13.91
N ASP A 501 9.09 0.56 -12.71
CA ASP A 501 8.13 -0.05 -11.79
C ASP A 501 7.39 -1.31 -12.31
N PHE A 502 7.93 -2.00 -13.31
CA PHE A 502 7.39 -3.21 -13.94
C PHE A 502 6.01 -3.08 -14.57
N LEU A 503 5.47 -1.87 -14.62
CA LEU A 503 4.24 -1.54 -15.33
C LEU A 503 4.43 -1.67 -16.84
N ASP A 504 5.66 -1.56 -17.31
CA ASP A 504 6.07 -1.71 -18.70
C ASP A 504 6.03 -3.17 -19.21
N LEU A 505 6.07 -4.18 -18.33
CA LEU A 505 6.08 -5.60 -18.70
C LEU A 505 4.68 -6.11 -19.17
N SER A 506 4.49 -6.21 -20.49
CA SER A 506 3.33 -6.77 -21.25
C SER A 506 1.96 -6.06 -21.14
N ASP A 507 1.22 -6.02 -22.26
CA ASP A 507 -0.02 -5.24 -22.42
C ASP A 507 -1.25 -5.77 -21.65
N TYR A 508 -1.36 -7.09 -21.44
CA TYR A 508 -2.53 -7.67 -20.74
C TYR A 508 -2.36 -7.68 -19.21
N ALA A 509 -1.11 -7.76 -18.72
CA ALA A 509 -0.83 -7.67 -17.30
C ALA A 509 -0.97 -6.23 -16.77
N ARG A 510 -0.75 -5.22 -17.62
CA ARG A 510 -0.70 -3.81 -17.19
C ARG A 510 -2.03 -3.29 -16.64
N ALA A 511 -3.14 -3.50 -17.35
CA ALA A 511 -4.45 -3.01 -16.90
C ALA A 511 -4.89 -3.69 -15.59
N TYR A 512 -4.73 -5.02 -15.52
CA TYR A 512 -5.01 -5.78 -14.29
C TYR A 512 -4.10 -5.34 -13.14
N ARG A 513 -2.82 -5.06 -13.41
CA ARG A 513 -1.88 -4.51 -12.42
C ARG A 513 -2.34 -3.14 -11.94
N ILE A 514 -2.68 -2.21 -12.82
CA ILE A 514 -3.19 -0.87 -12.42
C ILE A 514 -4.44 -0.98 -11.57
N VAL A 515 -5.41 -1.83 -11.95
CA VAL A 515 -6.62 -2.05 -11.15
C VAL A 515 -6.26 -2.66 -9.79
N LYS A 516 -5.39 -3.68 -9.77
CA LYS A 516 -4.88 -4.26 -8.53
C LYS A 516 -4.16 -3.21 -7.66
N MET A 517 -3.44 -2.29 -8.28
CA MET A 517 -2.71 -1.22 -7.60
C MET A 517 -3.62 -0.20 -6.94
N ILE A 518 -4.66 0.26 -7.65
CA ILE A 518 -5.56 1.30 -7.13
C ILE A 518 -6.48 0.73 -6.05
N PHE A 519 -6.95 -0.50 -6.23
CA PHE A 519 -7.99 -1.06 -5.38
C PHE A 519 -7.49 -2.05 -4.33
N VAL A 520 -6.34 -2.72 -4.51
CA VAL A 520 -6.03 -3.95 -3.75
C VAL A 520 -4.68 -3.92 -3.04
N ALA A 521 -3.74 -3.11 -3.52
CA ALA A 521 -2.32 -3.10 -3.15
C ALA A 521 -2.02 -3.08 -1.66
#